data_AF-A0A8J2NMM9-F1
#
_entry.id   AF-A0A8J2NMM9-F1
#
_cell.length_a   1.000
_cell.length_b   1.000
_cell.length_c   1.000
_cell.angle_alpha   90.00
_cell.angle_beta   90.00
_cell.angle_gamma   90.00
#
_symmetry.space_group_name_H-M   'P 1'
#
loop_
_entity.id
_entity.type
_entity.pdbx_description
1 polymer ?
#
loop_
_entity_poly.entity_id
_entity_poly.type
_entity_poly.pdbx_seq_one_letter_code
_entity_poly.pdbx_strand_id
1 'polypeptide(L)'
;VLLNGFSFYILLSSGLAKNGSGIYLLILAVCDSGNLLFNYAVGVARGQSNEINNWFKGDEWLCRFHGVFVDIFQLYSAWIVVGFTVERCLVVWYPLALRQSKQYRSRIVVTSLGIVFTLFALSKLFLTGFEKDSVFGYTACCSKRLKWDGMAYVGVAFQTWIPTCLVFTFNCIMFYKLRLIKLQRYRLTSQHSRKHTSGENKQSFFTRPSSTTPMLITVSLAYLILVFPLGIVQTIELHWNVRHYLRPIDKTRYVDWMMTKLLLKFIRSFCFCLYQLNFSVNFFLYFASGSQFRLHLLHKLRVWTNCCSSRSVQHHSGKSMILQSQAQSSSAL
;
A
#
# COMPACT_ATOMS: atom_id res chain seq x y z
N VAL A 1 3.52 -9.05 -4.10
CA VAL A 1 2.61 -9.99 -3.38
C VAL A 1 3.32 -10.69 -2.23
N LEU A 2 4.36 -11.50 -2.47
CA LEU A 2 5.04 -12.28 -1.39
C LEU A 2 5.48 -11.43 -0.19
N LEU A 3 6.16 -10.29 -0.43
CA LEU A 3 6.62 -9.40 0.64
C LEU A 3 5.48 -8.74 1.44
N ASN A 4 4.35 -8.44 0.80
CA ASN A 4 3.16 -7.95 1.50
C ASN A 4 2.51 -9.06 2.33
N GLY A 5 2.48 -10.30 1.83
CA GLY A 5 2.07 -11.47 2.62
C GLY A 5 2.96 -11.69 3.84
N PHE A 6 4.27 -11.50 3.69
CA PHE A 6 5.21 -11.59 4.80
C PHE A 6 5.02 -10.45 5.81
N SER A 7 4.81 -9.21 5.36
CA SER A 7 4.40 -8.08 6.22
C SER A 7 3.14 -8.42 7.03
N PHE A 8 2.11 -8.95 6.36
CA PHE A 8 0.85 -9.33 6.99
C PHE A 8 1.08 -10.39 8.09
N TYR A 9 1.83 -11.44 7.79
CA TYR A 9 2.16 -12.51 8.75
C TYR A 9 2.90 -11.97 9.98
N ILE A 10 3.89 -11.09 9.79
CA ILE A 10 4.66 -10.49 10.89
C ILE A 10 3.77 -9.59 11.74
N LEU A 11 2.94 -8.74 11.11
CA LEU A 11 2.05 -7.82 11.83
C LEU A 11 1.00 -8.56 12.66
N LEU A 12 0.49 -9.67 12.14
CA LEU A 12 -0.45 -10.54 12.86
C LEU A 12 0.23 -11.25 14.03
N SER A 13 1.37 -11.91 13.77
CA SER A 13 2.07 -12.75 14.75
C SER A 13 2.76 -11.97 15.87
N SER A 14 3.10 -10.71 15.64
CA SER A 14 3.72 -9.83 16.65
C SER A 14 2.70 -9.19 17.60
N GLY A 15 1.40 -9.35 17.35
CA GLY A 15 0.37 -8.63 18.08
C GLY A 15 0.40 -7.11 17.87
N LEU A 16 1.20 -6.60 16.91
CA LEU A 16 1.20 -5.17 16.56
C LEU A 16 -0.17 -4.70 16.04
N ALA A 17 -0.98 -5.62 15.49
CA ALA A 17 -2.39 -5.41 15.16
C ALA A 17 -3.27 -5.05 16.38
N LYS A 18 -2.81 -5.31 17.61
CA LYS A 18 -3.47 -4.83 18.84
C LYS A 18 -3.26 -3.32 19.05
N ASN A 19 -2.36 -2.68 18.31
CA ASN A 19 -2.35 -1.22 18.26
C ASN A 19 -3.30 -0.78 17.14
N GLY A 20 -4.14 0.25 17.35
CA GLY A 20 -5.10 0.71 16.33
C GLY A 20 -4.46 0.93 14.94
N SER A 21 -3.25 1.46 14.94
CA SER A 21 -2.44 1.62 13.74
C SER A 21 -1.93 0.36 13.05
N GLY A 22 -1.81 -0.77 13.76
CA GLY A 22 -1.48 -2.05 13.13
C GLY A 22 -2.62 -2.58 12.26
N ILE A 23 -3.86 -2.20 12.55
CA ILE A 23 -5.04 -2.58 11.76
C ILE A 23 -4.98 -1.95 10.36
N TYR A 24 -4.62 -0.66 10.26
CA TYR A 24 -4.40 0.01 8.97
C TYR A 24 -3.33 -0.69 8.14
N LEU A 25 -2.17 -0.99 8.75
CA LEU A 25 -1.05 -1.63 8.04
C LEU A 25 -1.40 -3.05 7.57
N LEU A 26 -2.17 -3.80 8.37
CA LEU A 26 -2.63 -5.13 8.01
C LEU A 26 -3.52 -5.09 6.78
N ILE A 27 -4.51 -4.20 6.78
CA ILE A 27 -5.49 -4.07 5.70
C ILE A 27 -4.85 -3.46 4.45
N LEU A 28 -3.91 -2.52 4.63
CA LEU A 28 -3.09 -1.98 3.55
C LEU A 28 -2.31 -3.10 2.84
N ALA A 29 -1.65 -3.99 3.58
CA ALA A 29 -0.91 -5.12 2.98
C ALA A 29 -1.82 -6.07 2.16
N VAL A 30 -3.07 -6.28 2.59
CA VAL A 30 -4.07 -7.06 1.83
C VAL A 30 -4.46 -6.31 0.56
N CYS A 31 -4.80 -5.02 0.67
CA CYS A 31 -5.22 -4.22 -0.48
C CYS A 31 -4.12 -4.07 -1.51
N ASP A 32 -2.89 -3.84 -1.06
CA ASP A 32 -1.72 -3.75 -1.92
C ASP A 32 -1.45 -5.06 -2.67
N SER A 33 -1.64 -6.20 -1.99
CA SER A 33 -1.54 -7.52 -2.64
C SER A 33 -2.63 -7.72 -3.68
N GLY A 34 -3.87 -7.32 -3.37
CA GLY A 34 -4.98 -7.36 -4.30
C GLY A 34 -4.75 -6.49 -5.53
N ASN A 35 -4.29 -5.25 -5.35
CA ASN A 35 -3.99 -4.36 -6.47
C ASN A 35 -2.84 -4.92 -7.34
N LEU A 36 -1.76 -5.43 -6.74
CA LEU A 36 -0.68 -6.06 -7.50
C LEU A 36 -1.14 -7.31 -8.28
N LEU A 37 -2.11 -8.06 -7.76
CA LEU A 37 -2.65 -9.24 -8.43
C LEU A 37 -3.64 -8.85 -9.54
N PHE A 38 -4.73 -8.17 -9.18
CA PHE A 38 -5.85 -7.91 -10.07
C PHE A 38 -5.60 -6.76 -11.05
N ASN A 39 -4.83 -5.74 -10.66
CA ASN A 39 -4.52 -4.63 -11.57
C ASN A 39 -3.26 -4.95 -12.38
N TYR A 40 -2.14 -5.20 -11.69
CA TYR A 40 -0.86 -5.36 -12.36
C TYR A 40 -0.69 -6.73 -13.02
N ALA A 41 -0.75 -7.84 -12.27
CA ALA A 41 -0.48 -9.17 -12.83
C ALA A 41 -1.51 -9.58 -13.89
N VAL A 42 -2.81 -9.42 -13.62
CA VAL A 42 -3.86 -9.68 -14.63
C VAL A 42 -3.75 -8.69 -15.79
N GLY A 43 -3.41 -7.42 -15.54
CA GLY A 43 -3.19 -6.43 -16.60
C GLY A 43 -2.07 -6.81 -17.56
N VAL A 44 -0.92 -7.25 -17.04
CA VAL A 44 0.20 -7.79 -17.82
C VAL A 44 -0.22 -9.06 -18.56
N ALA A 45 -0.89 -10.00 -17.89
CA ALA A 45 -1.33 -11.25 -18.51
C ALA A 45 -2.27 -11.00 -19.70
N ARG A 46 -3.22 -10.06 -19.57
CA ARG A 46 -4.10 -9.63 -20.67
C ARG A 46 -3.37 -8.87 -21.76
N GLY A 47 -2.30 -8.13 -21.42
CA GLY A 47 -1.49 -7.39 -22.38
C GLY A 47 -0.58 -8.28 -23.22
N GLN A 48 -0.05 -9.36 -22.64
CA GLN A 48 0.92 -10.25 -23.27
C GLN A 48 0.27 -11.47 -23.94
N SER A 49 -0.89 -11.92 -23.48
CA SER A 49 -1.60 -13.07 -24.04
C SER A 49 -2.95 -12.68 -24.64
N ASN A 50 -3.06 -12.89 -25.95
CA ASN A 50 -4.32 -12.72 -26.68
C ASN A 50 -5.40 -13.69 -26.21
N GLU A 51 -5.04 -14.91 -25.84
CA GLU A 51 -5.99 -15.91 -25.32
C GLU A 51 -6.64 -15.45 -24.02
N ILE A 52 -5.83 -14.99 -23.06
CA ILE A 52 -6.32 -14.45 -21.80
C ILE A 52 -7.21 -13.24 -22.07
N ASN A 53 -6.78 -12.30 -22.92
CA ASN A 53 -7.60 -11.14 -23.24
C ASN A 53 -8.93 -11.52 -23.93
N ASN A 54 -8.95 -12.58 -24.73
CA ASN A 54 -10.15 -13.08 -25.38
C ASN A 54 -11.14 -13.66 -24.37
N TRP A 55 -10.69 -14.28 -23.27
CA TRP A 55 -11.60 -14.69 -22.18
C TRP A 55 -12.33 -13.49 -21.56
N PHE A 56 -11.61 -12.40 -21.27
CA PHE A 56 -12.22 -11.17 -20.74
C PHE A 56 -13.12 -10.47 -21.77
N LYS A 57 -12.88 -10.64 -23.07
CA LYS A 57 -13.77 -10.10 -24.11
C LYS A 57 -15.02 -10.96 -24.32
N GLY A 58 -14.88 -12.27 -24.22
CA GLY A 58 -15.95 -13.24 -24.43
C GLY A 58 -16.95 -13.27 -23.28
N ASP A 59 -16.50 -12.98 -22.06
CA ASP A 59 -17.35 -12.92 -20.87
C ASP A 59 -17.45 -11.49 -20.31
N GLU A 60 -18.62 -10.89 -20.50
CA GLU A 60 -18.94 -9.54 -20.02
C GLU A 60 -18.87 -9.43 -18.48
N TRP A 61 -19.30 -10.45 -17.75
CA TRP A 61 -19.30 -10.44 -16.29
C TRP A 61 -17.88 -10.49 -15.76
N LEU A 62 -17.04 -11.37 -16.31
CA LEU A 62 -15.63 -11.46 -15.95
C LEU A 62 -14.93 -10.10 -16.09
N CYS A 63 -15.18 -9.38 -17.19
CA CYS A 63 -14.58 -8.06 -17.40
C CYS A 63 -15.13 -6.98 -16.46
N ARG A 64 -16.46 -6.96 -16.22
CA ARG A 64 -17.08 -6.00 -15.30
C ARG A 64 -16.58 -6.20 -13.87
N PHE A 65 -16.61 -7.44 -13.36
CA PHE A 65 -16.12 -7.75 -12.02
C PHE A 65 -14.61 -7.50 -11.86
N HIS A 66 -13.81 -7.82 -12.88
CA HIS A 66 -12.38 -7.47 -12.88
C HIS A 66 -12.16 -5.97 -12.66
N GLY A 67 -12.89 -5.13 -13.39
CA GLY A 67 -12.85 -3.68 -13.19
C GLY A 67 -13.26 -3.23 -11.79
N VAL A 68 -14.27 -3.88 -11.19
CA VAL A 68 -14.68 -3.61 -9.80
C VAL A 68 -13.59 -4.00 -8.81
N PHE A 69 -12.99 -5.19 -8.94
CA PHE A 69 -11.91 -5.63 -8.04
C PHE A 69 -10.70 -4.71 -8.10
N VAL A 70 -10.31 -4.27 -9.30
CA VAL A 70 -9.25 -3.27 -9.49
C VAL A 70 -9.57 -2.02 -8.67
N ASP A 71 -10.76 -1.44 -8.86
CA ASP A 71 -11.17 -0.22 -8.16
C ASP A 71 -11.25 -0.41 -6.64
N ILE A 72 -11.79 -1.53 -6.14
CA ILE A 72 -11.88 -1.84 -4.70
C ILE A 72 -10.49 -1.80 -4.07
N PHE A 73 -9.57 -2.61 -4.55
CA PHE A 73 -8.25 -2.72 -3.92
C PHE A 73 -7.45 -1.42 -4.04
N GLN A 74 -7.59 -0.75 -5.18
CA GLN A 74 -6.87 0.47 -5.49
C GLN A 74 -7.35 1.65 -4.65
N LEU A 75 -8.67 1.92 -4.64
CA LEU A 75 -9.26 2.98 -3.84
C LEU A 75 -9.07 2.70 -2.35
N TYR A 76 -9.32 1.46 -1.92
CA TYR A 76 -9.23 1.15 -0.51
C TYR A 76 -7.80 1.32 0.02
N SER A 77 -6.78 0.88 -0.72
CA SER A 77 -5.37 1.12 -0.34
C SER A 77 -5.06 2.61 -0.21
N ALA A 78 -5.44 3.45 -1.19
CA ALA A 78 -5.21 4.89 -1.15
C ALA A 78 -5.90 5.56 0.05
N TRP A 79 -7.17 5.22 0.29
CA TRP A 79 -7.96 5.84 1.36
C TRP A 79 -7.64 5.30 2.75
N ILE A 80 -7.06 4.11 2.86
CA ILE A 80 -6.45 3.62 4.11
C ILE A 80 -5.25 4.49 4.49
N VAL A 81 -4.42 4.91 3.54
CA VAL A 81 -3.32 5.86 3.81
C VAL A 81 -3.87 7.21 4.29
N VAL A 82 -4.95 7.72 3.66
CA VAL A 82 -5.64 8.94 4.12
C VAL A 82 -6.16 8.77 5.54
N GLY A 83 -6.97 7.74 5.81
CA GLY A 83 -7.55 7.49 7.13
C GLY A 83 -6.47 7.34 8.20
N PHE A 84 -5.36 6.68 7.85
CA PHE A 84 -4.21 6.53 8.73
C PHE A 84 -3.52 7.86 9.06
N THR A 85 -3.30 8.72 8.07
CA THR A 85 -2.69 10.06 8.29
C THR A 85 -3.60 10.96 9.12
N VAL A 86 -4.91 10.92 8.88
CA VAL A 86 -5.92 11.65 9.67
C VAL A 86 -5.93 11.18 11.12
N GLU A 87 -6.03 9.88 11.38
CA GLU A 87 -6.03 9.34 12.75
C GLU A 87 -4.79 9.82 13.53
N ARG A 88 -3.66 9.93 12.85
CA ARG A 88 -2.39 10.34 13.44
C ARG A 88 -2.33 11.81 13.74
N CYS A 89 -2.84 12.64 12.85
CA CYS A 89 -3.03 14.05 13.13
C CYS A 89 -3.89 14.20 14.40
N LEU A 90 -5.04 13.50 14.48
CA LEU A 90 -5.92 13.54 15.64
C LEU A 90 -5.21 13.10 16.94
N VAL A 91 -4.45 12.00 16.92
CA VAL A 91 -3.72 11.50 18.11
C VAL A 91 -2.61 12.46 18.55
N VAL A 92 -1.97 13.19 17.62
CA VAL A 92 -0.95 14.19 17.95
C VAL A 92 -1.57 15.43 18.60
N TRP A 93 -2.75 15.85 18.14
CA TRP A 93 -3.45 17.02 18.69
C TRP A 93 -4.17 16.72 20.01
N TYR A 94 -4.76 15.53 20.13
CA TYR A 94 -5.60 15.14 21.27
C TYR A 94 -5.09 13.85 21.94
N PRO A 95 -3.85 13.85 22.48
CA PRO A 95 -3.22 12.64 23.01
C PRO A 95 -3.96 12.04 24.22
N LEU A 96 -4.62 12.87 25.04
CA LEU A 96 -5.32 12.42 26.26
C LEU A 96 -6.72 11.87 25.94
N ALA A 97 -7.51 12.58 25.13
CA ALA A 97 -8.87 12.17 24.76
C ALA A 97 -8.88 10.85 23.96
N LEU A 98 -7.83 10.58 23.19
CA LEU A 98 -7.79 9.44 22.26
C LEU A 98 -7.00 8.23 22.79
N ARG A 99 -6.67 8.22 24.08
CA ARG A 99 -5.81 7.19 24.69
C ARG A 99 -6.48 5.83 24.83
N GLN A 100 -7.77 5.79 25.18
CA GLN A 100 -8.44 4.57 25.68
C GLN A 100 -9.11 3.71 24.59
N SER A 101 -9.36 4.23 23.39
CA SER A 101 -10.17 3.53 22.37
C SER A 101 -9.50 3.44 20.98
N LYS A 102 -8.20 3.13 20.94
CA LYS A 102 -7.44 3.11 19.67
C LYS A 102 -7.93 2.04 18.70
N GLN A 103 -8.08 0.80 19.16
CA GLN A 103 -8.47 -0.32 18.28
C GLN A 103 -9.89 -0.16 17.73
N TYR A 104 -10.86 0.14 18.59
CA TYR A 104 -12.26 0.28 18.20
C TYR A 104 -12.44 1.39 17.16
N ARG A 105 -11.79 2.55 17.35
CA ARG A 105 -11.82 3.66 16.39
C ARG A 105 -11.22 3.28 15.05
N SER A 106 -10.02 2.68 15.05
CA SER A 106 -9.38 2.23 13.82
C SER A 106 -10.22 1.19 13.08
N ARG A 107 -10.88 0.26 13.80
CA ARG A 107 -11.81 -0.71 13.19
C ARG A 107 -13.00 -0.02 12.53
N ILE A 108 -13.65 0.91 13.23
CA ILE A 108 -14.79 1.65 12.64
C ILE A 108 -14.36 2.40 11.39
N VAL A 109 -13.25 3.15 11.45
CA VAL A 109 -12.77 3.94 10.31
C VAL A 109 -12.44 3.03 9.14
N VAL A 110 -11.70 1.96 9.37
CA VAL A 110 -11.31 1.05 8.28
C VAL A 110 -12.53 0.34 7.69
N THR A 111 -13.41 -0.22 8.52
CA THR A 111 -14.63 -0.90 8.06
C THR A 111 -15.56 0.07 7.30
N SER A 112 -15.76 1.29 7.81
CA SER A 112 -16.61 2.29 7.13
C SER A 112 -16.02 2.73 5.79
N LEU A 113 -14.71 2.99 5.71
CA LEU A 113 -14.04 3.28 4.43
C LEU A 113 -14.19 2.11 3.46
N GLY A 114 -13.99 0.87 3.94
CA GLY A 114 -14.16 -0.33 3.13
C GLY A 114 -15.56 -0.46 2.54
N ILE A 115 -16.60 -0.24 3.34
CA ILE A 115 -17.99 -0.27 2.88
C ILE A 115 -18.23 0.83 1.83
N VAL A 116 -17.87 2.08 2.13
CA VAL A 116 -18.10 3.23 1.24
C VAL A 116 -17.41 3.04 -0.11
N PHE A 117 -16.13 2.66 -0.13
CA PHE A 117 -15.41 2.47 -1.40
C PHE A 117 -15.78 1.20 -2.13
N THR A 118 -16.24 0.16 -1.43
CA THR A 118 -16.82 -1.02 -2.10
C THR A 118 -18.11 -0.65 -2.82
N LEU A 119 -19.02 0.09 -2.16
CA LEU A 119 -20.25 0.57 -2.79
C LEU A 119 -19.95 1.49 -3.99
N PHE A 120 -18.98 2.38 -3.85
CA PHE A 120 -18.53 3.23 -4.95
C PHE A 120 -17.97 2.39 -6.12
N ALA A 121 -17.11 1.41 -5.86
CA ALA A 121 -16.56 0.55 -6.89
C ALA A 121 -17.62 -0.34 -7.56
N LEU A 122 -18.67 -0.75 -6.85
CA LEU A 122 -19.80 -1.48 -7.45
C LEU A 122 -20.55 -0.66 -8.51
N SER A 123 -20.49 0.68 -8.45
CA SER A 123 -21.06 1.54 -9.50
C SER A 123 -20.46 1.24 -10.89
N LYS A 124 -19.20 0.75 -10.95
CA LYS A 124 -18.52 0.35 -12.20
C LYS A 124 -19.16 -0.85 -12.89
N LEU A 125 -20.05 -1.60 -12.22
CA LEU A 125 -20.85 -2.64 -12.87
C LEU A 125 -21.82 -2.06 -13.90
N PHE A 126 -22.29 -0.83 -13.68
CA PHE A 126 -23.34 -0.19 -14.47
C PHE A 126 -22.81 1.03 -15.25
N LEU A 127 -21.87 1.78 -14.68
CA LEU A 127 -21.31 3.01 -15.23
C LEU A 127 -19.88 2.79 -15.76
N THR A 128 -19.54 3.45 -16.85
CA THR A 128 -18.17 3.47 -17.39
C THR A 128 -17.81 4.86 -17.91
N GLY A 129 -16.53 5.24 -17.77
CA GLY A 129 -15.98 6.48 -18.34
C GLY A 129 -15.35 6.26 -19.71
N PHE A 130 -14.49 7.20 -20.12
CA PHE A 130 -13.69 7.12 -21.36
C PHE A 130 -12.54 6.10 -21.28
N GLU A 131 -12.77 4.86 -20.86
CA GLU A 131 -11.75 3.81 -20.89
C GLU A 131 -11.68 3.20 -22.30
N LYS A 132 -10.96 3.87 -23.20
CA LYS A 132 -10.66 3.33 -24.54
C LYS A 132 -9.27 2.70 -24.63
N ASP A 133 -8.34 3.06 -23.74
CA ASP A 133 -6.91 2.73 -23.85
C ASP A 133 -6.30 2.21 -22.53
N SER A 134 -5.91 0.92 -22.49
CA SER A 134 -5.21 0.31 -21.35
C SER A 134 -3.74 0.74 -21.27
N VAL A 135 -3.16 0.82 -20.07
CA VAL A 135 -1.70 0.97 -19.89
C VAL A 135 -0.93 -0.23 -20.46
N PHE A 136 -1.52 -1.41 -20.37
CA PHE A 136 -0.90 -2.66 -20.76
C PHE A 136 -1.11 -3.02 -22.25
N GLY A 137 -1.66 -2.09 -23.05
CA GLY A 137 -1.81 -2.28 -24.49
C GLY A 137 -2.91 -3.26 -24.94
N TYR A 138 -3.66 -3.87 -24.02
CA TYR A 138 -4.78 -4.72 -24.39
C TYR A 138 -6.02 -3.91 -24.80
N THR A 139 -6.81 -4.50 -25.69
CA THR A 139 -8.08 -3.96 -26.16
C THR A 139 -9.16 -4.06 -25.09
N ALA A 140 -9.86 -2.95 -24.83
CA ALA A 140 -10.95 -2.89 -23.85
C ALA A 140 -12.09 -3.86 -24.21
N CYS A 141 -12.78 -4.39 -23.19
CA CYS A 141 -13.91 -5.28 -23.40
C CYS A 141 -15.12 -4.50 -23.96
N CYS A 142 -15.89 -5.15 -24.83
CA CYS A 142 -17.20 -4.66 -25.19
C CYS A 142 -18.12 -4.79 -23.97
N SER A 143 -18.61 -3.66 -23.44
CA SER A 143 -19.51 -3.66 -22.29
C SER A 143 -20.68 -2.74 -22.53
N LYS A 144 -21.89 -3.21 -22.22
CA LYS A 144 -23.16 -2.46 -22.35
C LYS A 144 -23.40 -1.46 -21.21
N ARG A 145 -22.32 -1.00 -20.54
CA ARG A 145 -22.40 -0.02 -19.44
C ARG A 145 -22.84 1.35 -19.94
N LEU A 146 -23.58 2.07 -19.08
CA LEU A 146 -23.95 3.46 -19.33
C LEU A 146 -22.66 4.30 -19.34
N LYS A 147 -22.43 4.99 -20.46
CA LYS A 147 -21.27 5.87 -20.61
C LYS A 147 -21.61 7.23 -20.02
N TRP A 148 -20.86 7.63 -19.00
CA TRP A 148 -20.94 8.97 -18.44
C TRP A 148 -19.54 9.58 -18.41
N ASP A 149 -19.37 10.62 -19.21
CA ASP A 149 -18.09 11.31 -19.42
C ASP A 149 -17.50 11.84 -18.11
N GLY A 150 -18.36 12.27 -17.19
CA GLY A 150 -17.98 12.71 -15.84
C GLY A 150 -17.30 11.63 -14.99
N MET A 151 -17.58 10.34 -15.24
CA MET A 151 -17.06 9.25 -14.40
C MET A 151 -15.53 9.13 -14.49
N ALA A 152 -14.93 9.48 -15.62
CA ALA A 152 -13.48 9.49 -15.76
C ALA A 152 -12.83 10.55 -14.85
N TYR A 153 -13.42 11.75 -14.77
CA TYR A 153 -12.96 12.83 -13.88
C TYR A 153 -13.08 12.44 -12.42
N VAL A 154 -14.24 11.87 -12.04
CA VAL A 154 -14.48 11.38 -10.68
C VAL A 154 -13.47 10.30 -10.32
N GLY A 155 -13.23 9.34 -11.22
CA GLY A 155 -12.25 8.28 -11.02
C GLY A 155 -10.84 8.82 -10.75
N VAL A 156 -10.35 9.71 -11.62
CA VAL A 156 -9.01 10.32 -11.45
C VAL A 156 -8.93 11.12 -10.14
N ALA A 157 -9.96 11.90 -9.81
CA ALA A 157 -9.99 12.70 -8.59
C ALA A 157 -9.92 11.85 -7.31
N PHE A 158 -10.76 10.81 -7.21
CA PHE A 158 -10.82 9.94 -6.03
C PHE A 158 -9.63 8.99 -5.90
N GLN A 159 -8.99 8.64 -7.00
CA GLN A 159 -7.85 7.74 -7.03
C GLN A 159 -6.52 8.46 -6.76
N THR A 160 -6.38 9.71 -7.22
CA THR A 160 -5.10 10.43 -7.18
C THR A 160 -5.21 11.73 -6.40
N TRP A 161 -5.84 12.75 -6.96
CA TRP A 161 -5.79 14.13 -6.43
C TRP A 161 -6.32 14.26 -5.00
N ILE A 162 -7.51 13.76 -4.70
CA ILE A 162 -8.12 13.92 -3.38
C ILE A 162 -7.27 13.22 -2.30
N PRO A 163 -6.90 11.93 -2.44
CA PRO A 163 -5.97 11.29 -1.51
C PRO A 163 -4.64 12.02 -1.35
N THR A 164 -4.00 12.42 -2.45
CA THR A 164 -2.71 13.12 -2.44
C THR A 164 -2.80 14.45 -1.70
N CYS A 165 -3.82 15.28 -1.98
CA CYS A 165 -4.02 16.56 -1.31
C CYS A 165 -4.29 16.38 0.18
N LEU A 166 -5.14 15.42 0.57
CA LEU A 166 -5.43 15.16 1.98
C LEU A 166 -4.17 14.67 2.72
N VAL A 167 -3.48 13.67 2.17
CA VAL A 167 -2.23 13.13 2.75
C VAL A 167 -1.20 14.25 2.91
N PHE A 168 -0.98 15.09 1.89
CA PHE A 168 -0.04 16.19 1.98
C PHE A 168 -0.41 17.16 3.11
N THR A 169 -1.65 17.66 3.11
CA THR A 169 -2.14 18.61 4.11
C THR A 169 -2.04 18.07 5.53
N PHE A 170 -2.52 16.85 5.78
CA PHE A 170 -2.47 16.26 7.13
C PHE A 170 -1.04 15.95 7.58
N ASN A 171 -0.14 15.58 6.68
CA ASN A 171 1.28 15.41 7.04
C ASN A 171 1.96 16.74 7.37
N CYS A 172 1.68 17.82 6.64
CA CYS A 172 2.17 19.16 6.96
C CYS A 172 1.70 19.61 8.35
N ILE A 173 0.39 19.45 8.63
CA ILE A 173 -0.20 19.80 9.93
C ILE A 173 0.42 18.95 11.05
N MET A 174 0.53 17.64 10.85
CA MET A 174 1.15 16.73 11.82
C MET A 174 2.60 17.13 12.10
N PHE A 175 3.38 17.41 11.06
CA PHE A 175 4.78 17.79 11.19
C PHE A 175 4.95 19.11 11.93
N TYR A 176 4.14 20.11 11.60
CA TYR A 176 4.12 21.40 12.29
C TYR A 176 3.87 21.23 13.80
N LYS A 177 2.86 20.45 14.19
CA LYS A 177 2.56 20.21 15.61
C LYS A 177 3.63 19.38 16.31
N LEU A 178 4.19 18.37 15.65
CA LEU A 178 5.31 17.60 16.21
C LEU A 178 6.53 18.48 16.47
N ARG A 179 6.84 19.43 15.57
CA ARG A 179 7.90 20.42 15.79
C ARG A 179 7.58 21.34 16.96
N LEU A 180 6.35 21.85 17.05
CA LEU A 180 5.91 22.70 18.17
C LEU A 180 6.06 21.98 19.52
N ILE A 181 5.61 20.73 19.61
CA ILE A 181 5.73 19.91 20.82
C ILE A 181 7.21 19.68 21.18
N LYS A 182 8.07 19.39 20.19
CA LYS A 182 9.51 19.23 20.42
C LYS A 182 10.15 20.52 20.96
N LEU A 183 9.82 21.67 20.39
CA LEU A 183 10.34 22.97 20.84
C LEU A 183 9.87 23.31 22.26
N GLN A 184 8.59 23.08 22.58
CA GLN A 184 8.06 23.26 23.93
C GLN A 184 8.76 22.36 24.94
N ARG A 185 9.00 21.09 24.60
CA ARG A 185 9.74 20.16 25.46
C ARG A 185 11.17 20.61 25.69
N TYR A 186 11.88 21.04 24.65
CA TYR A 186 13.26 21.53 24.78
C TYR A 186 13.35 22.69 25.79
N ARG A 187 12.41 23.64 25.73
CA ARG A 187 12.32 24.76 26.68
C ARG A 187 12.07 24.29 28.13
N LEU A 188 11.17 23.33 28.32
CA LEU A 188 10.85 22.80 29.65
C LEU A 188 11.99 21.96 30.24
N THR A 189 12.69 21.18 29.42
CA THR A 189 13.84 20.37 29.84
C THR A 189 15.07 21.23 30.12
N SER A 190 15.32 22.29 29.33
CA SER A 190 16.47 23.18 29.57
C SER A 190 16.35 24.00 30.85
N GLN A 191 15.12 24.26 31.32
CA GLN A 191 14.88 24.94 32.60
C GLN A 191 15.07 24.00 33.81
N HIS A 192 14.81 22.70 33.68
CA HIS A 192 14.92 21.74 34.78
C HIS A 192 16.35 21.19 34.98
N SER A 193 17.16 21.12 33.92
CA SER A 193 18.58 20.69 34.00
C SER A 193 19.51 21.66 34.75
N ARG A 194 19.04 22.84 35.17
CA ARG A 194 19.80 23.74 36.06
C ARG A 194 19.56 23.50 37.56
N LYS A 195 18.64 22.62 37.97
CA LYS A 195 18.22 22.55 39.39
C LYS A 195 18.16 21.19 40.09
N HIS A 196 18.48 20.06 39.45
CA HIS A 196 18.51 18.77 40.17
C HIS A 196 19.64 17.84 39.73
N THR A 197 20.72 17.85 40.51
CA THR A 197 21.42 16.64 40.94
C THR A 197 20.50 15.81 41.85
N SER A 198 20.78 14.50 41.90
CA SER A 198 20.18 13.49 42.77
C SER A 198 18.93 12.78 42.23
N GLY A 199 19.01 11.45 42.27
CA GLY A 199 18.24 10.54 41.46
C GLY A 199 16.79 10.35 41.88
N GLU A 200 15.96 10.06 40.89
CA GLU A 200 14.92 9.04 40.98
C GLU A 200 14.45 8.71 39.56
N ASN A 201 14.36 7.41 39.30
CA ASN A 201 14.18 6.80 37.99
C ASN A 201 12.71 6.90 37.51
N LYS A 202 12.13 8.10 37.47
CA LYS A 202 10.82 8.34 36.84
C LYS A 202 11.01 8.54 35.35
N GLN A 203 11.33 7.44 34.64
CA GLN A 203 11.23 7.38 33.17
C GLN A 203 9.78 7.70 32.79
N SER A 204 9.52 8.97 32.49
CA SER A 204 8.20 9.42 32.08
C SER A 204 7.81 8.68 30.80
N PHE A 205 6.66 8.00 30.86
CA PHE A 205 5.94 7.33 29.76
C PHE A 205 5.81 8.19 28.47
N PHE A 206 6.09 9.49 28.56
CA PHE A 206 6.01 10.51 27.52
C PHE A 206 7.30 10.74 26.71
N THR A 207 8.44 10.15 27.11
CA THR A 207 9.79 10.47 26.57
C THR A 207 10.17 9.78 25.27
N ARG A 208 9.51 8.71 24.86
CA ARG A 208 9.80 8.09 23.56
C ARG A 208 8.92 8.72 22.48
N PRO A 209 9.47 9.41 21.45
CA PRO A 209 8.70 9.61 20.23
C PRO A 209 8.22 8.22 19.79
N SER A 210 6.93 8.06 19.51
CA SER A 210 6.41 6.74 19.15
C SER A 210 7.27 6.20 18.01
N SER A 211 7.81 4.99 18.17
CA SER A 211 8.66 4.36 17.16
C SER A 211 7.97 4.21 15.80
N THR A 212 6.66 4.44 15.77
CA THR A 212 5.79 4.41 14.60
C THR A 212 5.81 5.72 13.81
N THR A 213 6.06 6.88 14.42
CA THR A 213 6.05 8.20 13.74
C THR A 213 7.00 8.30 12.53
N PRO A 214 8.28 7.87 12.59
CA PRO A 214 9.17 7.93 11.42
C PRO A 214 8.69 7.02 10.29
N MET A 215 8.21 5.81 10.63
CA MET A 215 7.66 4.87 9.66
C MET A 215 6.49 5.42 8.88
N LEU A 216 5.62 6.16 9.55
CA LEU A 216 4.47 6.77 8.91
C LEU A 216 4.83 7.90 7.95
N ILE A 217 5.75 8.79 8.36
CA ILE A 217 6.20 9.89 7.52
C ILE A 217 6.82 9.33 6.24
N THR A 218 7.61 8.26 6.36
CA THR A 218 8.22 7.58 5.22
C THR A 218 7.17 7.00 4.27
N VAL A 219 6.17 6.28 4.78
CA VAL A 219 5.10 5.68 3.95
C VAL A 219 4.27 6.76 3.26
N SER A 220 3.91 7.84 3.96
CA SER A 220 3.15 8.92 3.36
C SER A 220 3.95 9.73 2.34
N LEU A 221 5.25 9.92 2.56
CA LEU A 221 6.11 10.64 1.62
C LEU A 221 6.33 9.80 0.36
N ALA A 222 6.56 8.49 0.51
CA ALA A 222 6.64 7.57 -0.62
C ALA A 222 5.35 7.57 -1.44
N TYR A 223 4.19 7.54 -0.77
CA TYR A 223 2.89 7.65 -1.45
C TYR A 223 2.79 8.93 -2.30
N LEU A 224 3.14 10.09 -1.74
CA LEU A 224 3.08 11.36 -2.48
C LEU A 224 4.00 11.34 -3.70
N ILE A 225 5.24 10.89 -3.55
CA ILE A 225 6.23 10.86 -4.65
C ILE A 225 5.83 9.88 -5.75
N LEU A 226 5.29 8.71 -5.38
CA LEU A 226 4.98 7.64 -6.34
C LEU A 226 3.62 7.83 -7.03
N VAL A 227 2.65 8.47 -6.37
CA VAL A 227 1.28 8.63 -6.90
C VAL A 227 1.09 9.95 -7.66
N PHE A 228 1.75 11.02 -7.23
CA PHE A 228 1.59 12.35 -7.83
C PHE A 228 1.88 12.43 -9.34
N PRO A 229 2.96 11.82 -9.88
CA PRO A 229 3.25 11.87 -11.31
C PRO A 229 2.13 11.28 -12.16
N LEU A 230 1.52 10.18 -11.71
CA LEU A 230 0.41 9.56 -12.42
C LEU A 230 -0.82 10.48 -12.49
N GLY A 231 -1.15 11.15 -11.39
CA GLY A 231 -2.28 12.10 -11.35
C GLY A 231 -2.13 13.25 -12.33
N ILE A 232 -0.93 13.80 -12.47
CA ILE A 232 -0.62 14.83 -13.48
C ILE A 232 -0.87 14.29 -14.89
N VAL A 233 -0.26 13.15 -15.23
CA VAL A 233 -0.32 12.61 -16.59
C VAL A 233 -1.74 12.22 -16.98
N GLN A 234 -2.50 11.60 -16.06
CA GLN A 234 -3.92 11.27 -16.30
C GLN A 234 -4.77 12.52 -16.53
N THR A 235 -4.50 13.61 -15.83
CA THR A 235 -5.22 14.87 -16.00
C THR A 235 -4.91 15.51 -17.35
N ILE A 236 -3.63 15.52 -17.75
CA ILE A 236 -3.20 15.99 -19.07
C ILE A 236 -3.84 15.15 -20.17
N GLU A 237 -3.84 13.82 -20.05
CA GLU A 237 -4.46 12.92 -21.02
C GLU A 237 -5.97 13.11 -21.12
N LEU A 238 -6.66 13.29 -19.99
CA LEU A 238 -8.09 13.53 -19.98
C LEU A 238 -8.43 14.87 -20.66
N HIS A 239 -7.64 15.92 -20.39
CA HIS A 239 -7.79 17.21 -21.05
C HIS A 239 -7.52 17.11 -22.57
N TRP A 240 -6.45 16.41 -22.95
CA TRP A 240 -6.06 16.22 -24.35
C TRP A 240 -7.11 15.44 -25.15
N ASN A 241 -7.65 14.35 -24.59
CA ASN A 241 -8.66 13.53 -25.23
C ASN A 241 -9.97 14.28 -25.50
N VAL A 242 -10.31 15.28 -24.67
CA VAL A 242 -11.51 16.11 -24.85
C VAL A 242 -11.26 17.24 -25.86
N ARG A 243 -10.12 17.93 -25.79
CA ARG A 243 -9.87 19.13 -26.61
C ARG A 243 -9.28 18.88 -27.99
N HIS A 244 -8.49 17.82 -28.15
CA HIS A 244 -7.71 17.58 -29.36
C HIS A 244 -8.15 16.32 -30.11
N TYR A 245 -9.45 16.01 -30.12
CA TYR A 245 -9.94 14.90 -30.93
C TYR A 245 -9.88 15.25 -32.43
N LEU A 246 -8.95 14.63 -33.16
CA LEU A 246 -8.85 14.74 -34.62
C LEU A 246 -9.43 13.49 -35.30
N ARG A 247 -10.26 13.71 -36.33
CA ARG A 247 -10.71 12.64 -37.24
C ARG A 247 -9.61 12.35 -38.29
N PRO A 248 -9.48 11.10 -38.78
CA PRO A 248 -8.46 10.70 -39.76
C PRO A 248 -8.81 11.18 -41.19
N ILE A 249 -9.15 12.44 -41.34
CA ILE A 249 -9.48 13.08 -42.63
C ILE A 249 -8.21 13.70 -43.23
N ASP A 250 -7.39 14.33 -42.39
CA ASP A 250 -6.12 14.95 -42.78
C ASP A 250 -4.94 14.09 -42.29
N LYS A 251 -4.28 13.39 -43.21
CA LYS A 251 -3.26 12.37 -42.90
C LYS A 251 -2.06 12.95 -42.16
N THR A 252 -1.58 14.14 -42.55
CA THR A 252 -0.35 14.73 -41.97
C THR A 252 -0.59 15.16 -40.53
N ARG A 253 -1.67 15.94 -40.29
CA ARG A 253 -2.07 16.36 -38.94
C ARG A 253 -2.44 15.17 -38.04
N TYR A 254 -3.00 14.11 -38.62
CA TYR A 254 -3.32 12.89 -37.89
C TYR A 254 -2.08 12.13 -37.42
N VAL A 255 -1.03 12.05 -38.24
CA VAL A 255 0.25 11.41 -37.85
C VAL A 255 0.90 12.16 -36.69
N ASP A 256 0.97 13.49 -36.75
CA ASP A 256 1.54 14.31 -35.66
C ASP A 256 0.77 14.16 -34.35
N TRP A 257 -0.56 14.18 -34.45
CA TRP A 257 -1.45 13.90 -33.32
C TRP A 257 -1.19 12.51 -32.74
N MET A 258 -1.04 11.50 -33.60
CA MET A 258 -0.80 10.11 -33.18
C MET A 258 0.56 9.96 -32.48
N MET A 259 1.60 10.61 -32.98
CA MET A 259 2.93 10.60 -32.35
C MET A 259 2.90 11.22 -30.95
N THR A 260 2.20 12.35 -30.79
CA THR A 260 2.04 13.00 -29.47
C THR A 260 1.23 12.11 -28.53
N LYS A 261 0.16 11.47 -29.03
CA LYS A 261 -0.64 10.53 -28.24
C LYS A 261 0.16 9.28 -27.83
N LEU A 262 1.04 8.78 -28.69
CA LEU A 262 1.94 7.67 -28.37
C LEU A 262 2.94 8.05 -27.27
N LEU A 263 3.56 9.22 -27.37
CA LEU A 263 4.46 9.75 -26.33
C LEU A 263 3.74 9.87 -24.98
N LEU A 264 2.52 10.43 -24.97
CA LEU A 264 1.73 10.57 -23.75
C LEU A 264 1.38 9.21 -23.14
N LYS A 265 1.05 8.20 -23.97
CA LYS A 265 0.84 6.82 -23.52
C LYS A 265 2.10 6.22 -22.90
N PHE A 266 3.28 6.48 -23.46
CA PHE A 266 4.55 6.01 -22.92
C PHE A 266 4.85 6.62 -21.55
N ILE A 267 4.72 7.95 -21.43
CA ILE A 267 4.91 8.68 -20.16
C ILE A 267 3.93 8.15 -19.10
N ARG A 268 2.67 7.96 -19.47
CA ARG A 268 1.66 7.39 -18.57
C ARG A 268 2.02 5.98 -18.11
N SER A 269 2.53 5.14 -19.01
CA SER A 269 2.98 3.78 -18.65
C SER A 269 4.13 3.81 -17.64
N PHE A 270 5.11 4.69 -17.85
CA PHE A 270 6.20 4.91 -16.90
C PHE A 270 5.71 5.40 -15.53
N CYS A 271 4.85 6.44 -15.50
CA CYS A 271 4.26 6.94 -14.26
C CYS A 271 3.35 5.91 -13.58
N PHE A 272 2.68 5.06 -14.36
CA PHE A 272 1.90 3.95 -13.83
C PHE A 272 2.81 2.90 -13.17
N CYS A 273 3.99 2.61 -13.72
CA CYS A 273 4.97 1.75 -13.04
C CYS A 273 5.40 2.35 -11.68
N LEU A 274 5.70 3.65 -11.61
CA LEU A 274 6.00 4.34 -10.34
C LEU A 274 4.83 4.22 -9.36
N TYR A 275 3.60 4.43 -9.84
CA TYR A 275 2.40 4.25 -9.04
C TYR A 275 2.27 2.83 -8.50
N GLN A 276 2.58 1.80 -9.31
CA GLN A 276 2.52 0.41 -8.86
C GLN A 276 3.59 0.08 -7.80
N LEU A 277 4.73 0.77 -7.81
CA LEU A 277 5.74 0.63 -6.74
C LEU A 277 5.21 1.04 -5.36
N ASN A 278 4.22 1.94 -5.29
CA ASN A 278 3.59 2.30 -4.01
C ASN A 278 3.01 1.09 -3.28
N PHE A 279 2.47 0.12 -4.02
CA PHE A 279 1.88 -1.10 -3.46
C PHE A 279 2.92 -2.19 -3.17
N SER A 280 4.15 -2.08 -3.68
CA SER A 280 5.19 -3.10 -3.50
C SER A 280 6.26 -2.70 -2.48
N VAL A 281 6.53 -1.41 -2.32
CA VAL A 281 7.64 -0.90 -1.51
C VAL A 281 7.37 -0.95 0.00
N ASN A 282 6.11 -1.08 0.41
CA ASN A 282 5.68 -0.95 1.81
C ASN A 282 6.45 -1.86 2.78
N PHE A 283 6.76 -3.11 2.41
CA PHE A 283 7.60 -3.99 3.22
C PHE A 283 8.98 -3.37 3.53
N PHE A 284 9.66 -2.82 2.51
CA PHE A 284 10.97 -2.20 2.68
C PHE A 284 10.89 -0.95 3.53
N LEU A 285 9.84 -0.15 3.35
CA LEU A 285 9.59 1.02 4.19
C LEU A 285 9.42 0.60 5.64
N TYR A 286 8.59 -0.41 5.92
CA TYR A 286 8.35 -0.92 7.26
C TYR A 286 9.63 -1.45 7.92
N PHE A 287 10.47 -2.15 7.15
CA PHE A 287 11.75 -2.64 7.62
C PHE A 287 12.75 -1.51 7.94
N ALA A 288 12.89 -0.54 7.04
CA ALA A 288 13.86 0.55 7.18
C ALA A 288 13.50 1.52 8.32
N SER A 289 12.21 1.79 8.49
CA SER A 289 11.73 2.88 9.36
C SER A 289 11.04 2.40 10.66
N GLY A 290 10.65 1.12 10.74
CA GLY A 290 9.93 0.55 11.88
C GLY A 290 10.82 -0.29 12.79
N SER A 291 11.36 0.31 13.86
CA SER A 291 12.23 -0.42 14.82
C SER A 291 11.54 -1.63 15.47
N GLN A 292 10.25 -1.52 15.77
CA GLN A 292 9.45 -2.60 16.35
C GLN A 292 9.18 -3.73 15.36
N PHE A 293 8.93 -3.39 14.09
CA PHE A 293 8.72 -4.37 13.03
C PHE A 293 10.02 -5.14 12.77
N ARG A 294 11.15 -4.44 12.66
CA ARG A 294 12.48 -5.05 12.50
C ARG A 294 12.85 -5.99 13.64
N LEU A 295 12.57 -5.60 14.88
CA LEU A 295 12.87 -6.44 16.05
C LEU A 295 12.08 -7.75 16.04
N HIS A 296 10.79 -7.70 15.72
CA HIS A 296 9.96 -8.90 15.61
C HIS A 296 10.36 -9.79 14.43
N LEU A 297 10.69 -9.18 13.29
CA LEU A 297 11.20 -9.89 12.13
C LEU A 297 12.47 -10.67 12.47
N LEU A 298 13.46 -10.00 13.07
CA LEU A 298 14.73 -10.64 13.45
C LEU A 298 14.52 -11.75 14.49
N HIS A 299 13.62 -11.55 15.45
CA HIS A 299 13.26 -12.60 16.42
C HIS A 299 12.66 -13.83 15.73
N LYS A 300 11.70 -13.64 14.81
CA LYS A 300 11.08 -14.74 14.06
C LYS A 300 12.07 -15.46 13.16
N LEU A 301 12.95 -14.71 12.47
CA LEU A 301 14.01 -15.30 11.65
C LEU A 301 14.98 -16.11 12.50
N ARG A 302 15.41 -15.61 13.68
CA ARG A 302 16.27 -16.35 14.61
C ARG A 302 15.63 -17.63 15.13
N VAL A 303 14.35 -17.60 15.50
CA VAL A 303 13.63 -18.79 15.94
C VAL A 303 13.56 -19.80 14.79
N TRP A 304 13.27 -19.35 13.58
CA TRP A 304 13.22 -20.22 12.40
C TRP A 304 14.57 -20.86 12.08
N THR A 305 15.67 -20.09 12.11
CA THR A 305 17.02 -20.62 11.91
C THR A 305 17.43 -21.60 13.01
N ASN A 306 17.06 -21.35 14.27
CA ASN A 306 17.36 -22.24 15.39
C ASN A 306 16.54 -23.54 15.32
N CYS A 307 15.29 -23.48 14.87
CA CYS A 307 14.46 -24.67 14.63
C CYS A 307 14.99 -25.51 13.45
N CYS A 308 15.47 -24.87 12.37
CA CYS A 308 16.12 -25.56 11.25
C CYS A 308 17.45 -26.21 11.67
N SER A 309 18.24 -25.52 12.50
CA SER A 309 19.49 -26.07 13.06
C SER A 309 19.24 -27.28 13.99
N SER A 310 18.24 -27.21 14.87
CA SER A 310 17.87 -28.36 15.72
C SER A 310 17.34 -29.56 14.91
N ARG A 311 16.61 -29.32 13.81
CA ARG A 311 16.15 -30.40 12.92
C ARG A 311 17.30 -31.06 12.15
N SER A 312 18.33 -30.30 11.75
CA SER A 312 19.53 -30.88 11.12
C SER A 312 20.39 -31.70 12.09
N VAL A 313 20.44 -31.34 13.38
CA VAL A 313 21.20 -32.09 14.39
C VAL A 313 20.53 -33.42 14.74
N GLN A 314 19.19 -33.46 14.83
CA GLN A 314 18.47 -34.73 15.03
C GLN A 314 18.59 -35.69 13.85
N HIS A 315 18.65 -35.18 12.61
CA HIS A 315 18.78 -36.04 11.43
C HIS A 315 20.19 -36.62 11.25
N HIS A 316 21.23 -35.99 11.80
CA HIS A 316 22.59 -36.52 11.84
C HIS A 316 22.84 -37.47 13.03
N SER A 317 22.25 -37.20 14.19
CA SER A 317 22.36 -38.08 15.36
C SER A 317 21.55 -39.38 15.21
N GLY A 318 20.43 -39.35 14.48
CA GLY A 318 19.68 -40.57 14.11
C GLY A 318 20.42 -41.49 13.12
N LYS A 319 21.32 -40.94 12.28
CA LYS A 319 22.16 -41.76 11.37
C LYS A 319 23.39 -42.34 12.06
N SER A 320 23.95 -41.67 13.06
CA SER A 320 25.10 -42.23 13.83
C SER A 320 24.67 -43.36 14.77
N MET A 321 23.43 -43.32 15.30
CA MET A 321 22.92 -44.34 16.21
C MET A 321 22.54 -45.65 15.47
N ILE A 322 22.13 -45.57 14.20
CA ILE A 322 21.87 -46.76 13.36
C ILE A 322 23.18 -47.41 12.89
N LEU A 323 24.23 -46.63 12.60
CA LEU A 323 25.54 -47.15 12.21
C LEU A 323 26.32 -47.80 13.36
N GLN A 324 26.15 -47.35 14.61
CA GLN A 324 26.73 -48.03 15.78
C GLN A 324 26.00 -49.33 16.13
N SER A 325 24.69 -49.43 15.86
CA SER A 325 23.92 -50.67 16.04
C SER A 325 24.28 -51.75 15.02
N GLN A 326 24.65 -51.40 13.78
CA GLN A 326 25.07 -52.38 12.77
C GLN A 326 26.54 -52.82 12.91
N ALA A 327 27.41 -52.00 13.51
CA ALA A 327 28.81 -52.37 13.76
C ALA A 327 28.99 -53.34 14.94
N GLN A 328 28.05 -53.39 15.90
CA GLN A 328 28.09 -54.35 17.02
C GLN A 328 27.49 -55.72 16.69
N SER A 329 26.75 -55.86 15.57
CA SER A 329 26.20 -57.16 15.14
C SER A 329 27.12 -57.96 14.20
N SER A 330 28.22 -57.37 13.69
CA SER A 330 29.17 -58.05 12.78
C SER A 330 30.44 -58.57 13.46
N SER A 331 30.57 -58.42 14.78
CA SER A 331 31.69 -58.96 15.57
C SER A 331 31.30 -60.15 16.46
N ALA A 332 30.11 -60.72 16.24
CA ALA A 332 29.57 -61.86 17.00
C ALA A 332 29.10 -63.03 16.10
N LEU A 333 29.70 -63.20 14.92
CA LEU A 333 29.51 -64.37 14.06
C LEU A 333 30.84 -64.85 13.48
#